data_AF-A0A8S3CPI1-F1
#
_entry.id   AF-A0A8S3CPI1-F1
#
_cell.length_a   1.000
_cell.length_b   1.000
_cell.length_c   1.000
_cell.angle_alpha   90.00
_cell.angle_beta   90.00
_cell.angle_gamma   90.00
#
_symmetry.space_group_name_H-M   'P 1'
#
loop_
_entity.id
_entity.type
_entity.pdbx_description
1 polymer ?
#
loop_
_entity_poly.entity_id
_entity_poly.type
_entity_poly.pdbx_seq_one_letter_code
_entity_poly.pdbx_strand_id
1 'polypeptide(L)' 'MKQSIAQFIKSCLPCQQYNVSRLKKPGLLCPIETPAGPFQLIGIDYCGPFKRTPRENQYVLCITDYFTRWV' A
#
# COMPACT_ATOMS: atom_id res chain seq x y z
N MET A 1 31.10 -9.22 -24.38
CA MET A 1 30.37 -8.00 -24.81
C MET A 1 28.96 -7.89 -24.21
N LYS A 2 28.05 -8.87 -24.37
CA LYS A 2 26.69 -8.79 -23.78
C LYS A 2 26.67 -8.65 -22.25
N GLN A 3 27.54 -9.37 -21.55
CA GLN A 3 27.66 -9.31 -20.08
C GLN A 3 28.11 -7.94 -19.58
N SER A 4 29.14 -7.34 -20.21
CA SER A 4 29.64 -6.02 -19.83
C SER A 4 28.61 -4.91 -20.08
N ILE A 5 27.86 -4.99 -21.17
CA ILE A 5 26.72 -4.09 -21.44
C ILE A 5 25.65 -4.24 -20.36
N ALA A 6 25.27 -5.48 -20.03
CA ALA A 6 24.27 -5.73 -18.99
C ALA A 6 24.73 -5.21 -17.61
N GLN A 7 26.02 -5.34 -17.30
CA GLN A 7 26.62 -4.85 -16.05
C GLN A 7 26.62 -3.32 -16.00
N PHE A 8 26.96 -2.66 -17.11
CA PHE A 8 26.89 -1.20 -17.24
C PHE A 8 25.45 -0.68 -17.09
N ILE A 9 24.48 -1.31 -17.75
CA ILE A 9 23.06 -0.93 -17.63
C ILE A 9 22.57 -1.12 -16.19
N LYS A 10 23.00 -2.17 -15.49
CA LYS A 10 22.70 -2.39 -14.06
C LYS A 10 23.29 -1.31 -13.16
N SER A 11 24.44 -0.73 -13.50
CA SER A 11 25.07 0.37 -12.74
C SER A 11 24.59 1.77 -13.12
N CYS A 12 23.90 1.92 -14.26
CA CYS A 12 23.42 3.21 -14.76
C CYS A 12 22.16 3.68 -13.99
N LEU A 13 22.30 4.64 -13.07
CA LEU A 13 21.19 5.21 -12.28
C LEU A 13 20.02 5.74 -13.14
N PRO A 14 20.25 6.57 -14.19
CA PRO A 14 19.16 7.02 -15.05
C PRO A 14 18.42 5.86 -15.72
N CYS A 15 19.16 4.83 -16.16
CA CYS A 15 18.59 3.66 -16.79
C CYS A 15 17.73 2.84 -15.83
N GLN A 16 18.09 2.78 -14.54
CA GLN A 16 17.30 2.07 -13.53
C GLN A 16 16.04 2.85 -13.12
N GLN A 17 16.09 4.19 -13.12
CA GLN A 17 14.98 5.05 -12.70
C GLN A 17 13.91 5.26 -13.78
N TYR A 18 14.33 5.45 -15.03
CA TYR A 18 13.42 5.92 -16.08
C TYR A 18 13.00 4.84 -17.08
N ASN A 19 13.73 3.72 -17.18
CA ASN A 19 13.28 2.64 -18.05
C ASN A 19 12.04 1.96 -17.48
N VAL A 20 11.09 1.65 -18.36
CA VAL A 20 9.89 0.90 -18.00
C VAL A 20 10.31 -0.47 -17.47
N SER A 21 10.01 -0.72 -16.21
CA SER A 21 10.16 -2.05 -15.62
C SER A 21 9.25 -3.03 -16.36
N ARG A 22 9.86 -4.06 -16.97
CA ARG A 22 9.15 -5.19 -17.57
C ARG A 22 9.05 -6.37 -16.60
N LEU A 23 9.29 -6.13 -15.32
CA LEU A 23 9.06 -7.13 -14.29
C LEU A 23 7.59 -7.53 -14.31
N LYS A 24 7.32 -8.79 -13.95
CA LYS A 24 5.94 -9.25 -13.79
C LYS A 24 5.25 -8.35 -12.78
N LYS A 25 3.96 -8.08 -13.01
CA LYS A 25 3.11 -7.39 -12.05
C LYS A 25 3.19 -8.12 -10.69
N PRO A 26 2.98 -7.43 -9.57
CA PRO A 26 2.82 -8.07 -8.27
C PRO A 26 1.85 -9.25 -8.35
N GLY A 27 2.08 -10.26 -7.52
CA GLY A 27 1.27 -11.48 -7.48
C GLY A 27 -0.18 -11.23 -7.08
N LEU A 28 -0.89 -12.32 -6.79
CA LEU A 28 -2.26 -12.24 -6.27
C LEU A 28 -2.28 -11.50 -4.93
N LEU A 29 -3.41 -10.84 -4.63
CA LEU A 29 -3.63 -10.24 -3.32
C LEU A 29 -3.58 -11.34 -2.25
N CYS A 30 -2.86 -11.08 -1.15
CA CYS A 30 -2.83 -11.97 0.00
C CYS A 30 -3.94 -11.53 0.98
N PRO A 31 -5.04 -12.29 1.10
CA PRO A 31 -6.08 -11.97 2.06
C PRO A 31 -5.54 -12.07 3.49
N ILE A 32 -6.04 -11.21 4.37
CA ILE A 32 -5.75 -11.27 5.80
C ILE A 32 -6.60 -12.38 6.40
N GLU A 33 -5.97 -13.31 7.13
CA GLU A 33 -6.69 -14.36 7.84
C GLU A 33 -7.59 -13.76 8.93
N THR A 34 -8.78 -14.35 9.11
CA THR A 34 -9.71 -13.88 10.14
C THR A 34 -9.11 -14.19 11.51
N PRO A 35 -8.99 -13.20 12.42
CA PRO A 35 -8.46 -13.44 13.76
C PRO A 35 -9.29 -14.47 14.54
N ALA A 36 -8.74 -15.02 15.63
CA ALA A 36 -9.44 -16.00 16.47
C ALA A 36 -10.47 -15.37 17.41
N GLY A 37 -10.42 -14.05 17.62
CA GLY A 37 -11.37 -13.33 18.46
C GLY A 37 -11.32 -11.81 18.27
N PRO A 38 -12.24 -11.07 18.92
CA PRO A 38 -12.32 -9.61 18.83
C PRO A 38 -11.03 -8.94 19.33
N PHE A 39 -10.73 -7.77 18.75
CA PHE A 39 -9.62 -6.89 19.12
C PHE A 39 -8.22 -7.46 18.92
N GLN A 40 -8.08 -8.59 18.24
CA GLN A 40 -6.77 -9.17 17.91
C GLN A 40 -6.12 -8.49 16.71
N LEU A 41 -6.92 -7.95 15.79
CA LEU A 41 -6.44 -7.17 14.65
C LEU A 41 -7.41 -6.01 14.37
N ILE A 42 -6.88 -4.79 14.40
CA ILE A 42 -7.65 -3.56 14.21
C ILE A 42 -7.08 -2.81 13.01
N GLY A 43 -7.96 -2.45 12.08
CA GLY A 43 -7.67 -1.52 10.99
C GLY A 43 -7.98 -0.11 11.44
N ILE A 44 -7.04 0.81 11.20
CA ILE A 44 -7.23 2.23 11.47
C ILE A 44 -6.89 2.98 10.19
N ASP A 45 -7.81 3.79 9.70
CA ASP A 45 -7.62 4.57 8.48
C ASP A 45 -8.29 5.95 8.59
N TYR A 46 -7.83 6.90 7.78
CA TYR A 46 -8.45 8.21 7.64
C TYR A 46 -9.20 8.31 6.32
N CYS A 47 -10.48 8.65 6.39
CA CYS A 47 -11.24 9.06 5.22
C CYS A 47 -11.22 10.59 5.10
N GLY A 48 -10.85 11.10 3.93
CA GLY A 48 -10.88 12.54 3.62
C GLY A 48 -9.80 12.96 2.60
N PRO A 49 -9.62 14.27 2.38
CA PRO A 49 -10.33 15.37 3.03
C PRO A 49 -11.78 15.52 2.53
N PHE A 50 -12.70 15.75 3.46
CA PHE A 50 -14.10 16.13 3.19
C PHE A 50 -14.30 17.64 3.30
N LYS A 51 -15.53 18.10 2.99
CA LYS A 51 -15.95 19.48 3.26
C LYS A 51 -15.75 19.79 4.75
N ARG A 52 -15.11 20.92 5.03
CA ARG A 52 -14.79 21.34 6.39
C ARG A 52 -16.09 21.59 7.16
N THR A 53 -16.22 20.94 8.31
CA THR A 53 -17.32 21.20 9.24
C THR A 53 -17.14 22.57 9.92
N PRO A 54 -18.17 23.15 10.56
CA PRO A 54 -18.02 24.39 11.33
C PRO A 54 -17.04 24.30 12.51
N ARG A 55 -16.69 23.07 12.92
CA ARG A 55 -15.66 22.79 13.93
C ARG A 55 -14.30 22.48 13.31
N GLU A 56 -14.10 22.87 12.06
CA GLU A 56 -12.86 22.76 11.32
C GLU A 56 -12.38 21.33 11.01
N ASN A 57 -13.16 20.28 11.32
CA ASN A 57 -12.84 18.90 10.97
C ASN A 57 -13.01 18.63 9.47
N GLN A 58 -12.10 17.84 8.89
CA GLN A 58 -12.10 17.44 7.48
C GLN A 58 -11.88 15.94 7.26
N TYR A 59 -11.63 15.17 8.31
CA TYR A 59 -11.33 13.75 8.23
C TYR A 59 -12.18 12.97 9.21
N VAL A 60 -12.45 11.71 8.86
CA VAL A 60 -13.05 10.71 9.75
C VAL A 60 -12.01 9.65 10.04
N LEU A 61 -11.81 9.32 11.31
CA LEU A 61 -10.99 8.18 11.72
C LEU A 61 -11.86 6.92 11.72
N CYS A 62 -11.61 6.02 10.79
CA CYS A 62 -12.27 4.73 10.68
C CYS A 62 -11.48 3.70 11.49
N ILE A 63 -12.13 3.08 12.46
CA ILE A 63 -11.55 2.00 13.27
C ILE A 63 -12.41 0.77 13.06
N THR A 64 -11.82 -0.34 12.64
CA THR A 64 -12.54 -1.57 12.33
C THR A 64 -11.83 -2.76 12.95
N ASP A 65 -12.56 -3.54 13.74
CA ASP A 65 -12.08 -4.83 14.22
C ASP A 65 -12.27 -5.90 13.13
N TYR A 66 -11.19 -6.56 12.72
CA TYR A 66 -11.20 -7.50 11.59
C TYR A 66 -11.98 -8.78 11.89
N PHE A 67 -12.17 -9.13 13.17
CA PHE A 67 -12.94 -10.29 13.58
C PHE A 67 -14.44 -10.04 13.47
N THR A 68 -14.96 -9.02 14.17
CA THR A 68 -16.38 -8.68 14.18
C THR A 68 -16.83 -7.97 12.90
N ARG A 69 -15.91 -7.33 12.19
CA ARG A 69 -16.20 -6.41 11.07
C ARG A 69 -17.15 -5.29 11.45
N TRP A 70 -17.21 -4.96 12.74
CA TRP A 70 -18.02 -3.86 13.22
C TRP A 70 -17.33 -2.53 12.85
N VAL A 71 -18.11 -1.65 12.21
CA VAL A 71 -17.79 -0.25 11.90
C VAL A 71 -18.73 0.66 12.68
#